data_AF-A0A1H8SN05-F1
#
_entry.id   AF-A0A1H8SN05-F1
#
_cell.length_a   1.000
_cell.length_b   1.000
_cell.length_c   1.000
_cell.angle_alpha   90.00
_cell.angle_beta   90.00
_cell.angle_gamma   90.00
#
_symmetry.space_group_name_H-M   'P 1'
#
loop_
_entity.id
_entity.type
_entity.pdbx_description
1 polymer ?
#
loop_
_entity_poly.entity_id
_entity_poly.type
_entity_poly.pdbx_seq_one_letter_code
_entity_poly.pdbx_strand_id
1 'polypeptide(L)'
;MNEIKSLADQIRGKINQPEAQLAPKPVAVKKKQNKAEAPEIVELLRGYDISGHKSMVHARFDVQTAQMLHYFKMATGVEVTRLVAYSVRQLFDQHPELKIIIKQYIQQLEL
;
A
#
# COMPACT_ATOMS: atom_id res chain seq x y z
N MET A 1 -56.98 -0.99 -35.37
CA MET A 1 -56.41 -2.19 -34.73
C MET A 1 -55.02 -1.83 -34.26
N ASN A 2 -54.79 -1.87 -32.94
CA ASN A 2 -53.57 -1.39 -32.30
C ASN A 2 -52.41 -2.38 -32.48
N GLU A 3 -51.31 -1.93 -33.06
CA GLU A 3 -50.05 -2.67 -33.16
C GLU A 3 -49.24 -2.53 -31.86
N ILE A 4 -49.59 -3.30 -30.83
CA ILE A 4 -48.73 -3.43 -29.65
C ILE A 4 -47.61 -4.41 -30.03
N LYS A 5 -46.53 -3.88 -30.61
CA LYS A 5 -45.28 -4.64 -30.79
C LYS A 5 -44.75 -5.02 -29.41
N SER A 6 -44.62 -6.33 -29.18
CA SER A 6 -44.15 -6.88 -27.91
C SER A 6 -42.73 -6.40 -27.61
N LEU A 7 -42.48 -6.01 -26.36
CA LEU A 7 -41.15 -5.67 -25.84
C LEU A 7 -40.10 -6.75 -26.13
N ALA A 8 -40.52 -8.02 -26.23
CA ALA A 8 -39.66 -9.14 -26.56
C ALA A 8 -39.08 -9.07 -27.99
N ASP A 9 -39.85 -8.55 -28.96
CA ASP A 9 -39.38 -8.39 -30.35
C ASP A 9 -38.39 -7.23 -30.47
N GLN A 10 -38.56 -6.18 -29.67
CA GLN A 10 -37.61 -5.06 -29.57
C GLN A 10 -36.24 -5.50 -29.03
N ILE A 11 -36.24 -6.46 -28.10
CA ILE A 11 -35.01 -7.01 -27.51
C ILE A 11 -34.26 -7.88 -28.52
N ARG A 12 -34.96 -8.74 -29.27
CA ARG A 12 -34.34 -9.57 -30.33
C ARG A 12 -33.73 -8.72 -31.45
N GLY A 13 -34.39 -7.63 -31.83
CA GLY A 13 -33.85 -6.68 -32.81
C GLY A 13 -32.53 -6.02 -32.39
N LYS A 14 -32.33 -5.78 -31.09
CA LYS A 14 -31.10 -5.18 -30.55
C LYS A 14 -29.95 -6.16 -30.34
N ILE A 15 -30.24 -7.44 -30.09
CA ILE A 15 -29.21 -8.45 -29.80
C ILE A 15 -28.46 -8.88 -31.07
N ASN A 16 -29.09 -8.79 -32.25
CA ASN A 16 -28.50 -9.23 -33.52
C ASN A 16 -27.79 -8.12 -34.33
N GLN A 17 -27.50 -6.96 -33.73
CA GLN A 17 -26.73 -5.91 -34.38
C GLN A 17 -25.31 -5.87 -33.78
N PRO A 18 -24.30 -6.46 -34.44
CA PRO A 18 -22.91 -6.25 -34.07
C PRO A 18 -22.49 -4.87 -34.58
N GLU A 19 -22.91 -3.83 -33.87
CA GLU A 19 -22.31 -2.51 -34.04
C GLU A 19 -20.91 -2.55 -33.43
N ALA A 20 -19.95 -2.79 -34.31
CA ALA A 20 -18.56 -2.36 -34.16
C ALA A 20 -18.53 -0.84 -33.94
N GLN A 21 -18.77 -0.40 -32.71
CA GLN A 21 -18.44 0.93 -32.26
C GLN A 21 -17.37 0.79 -31.18
N LEU A 22 -16.15 1.13 -31.61
CA LEU A 22 -14.97 1.36 -30.79
C LEU A 22 -15.29 2.42 -29.73
N ALA A 23 -15.93 2.03 -28.64
CA ALA A 23 -15.91 2.80 -27.41
C ALA A 23 -14.51 2.64 -26.82
N PRO A 24 -13.67 3.69 -26.72
CA PRO A 24 -12.50 3.59 -25.88
C PRO A 24 -13.03 3.34 -24.46
N LYS A 25 -12.71 2.18 -23.90
CA LYS A 25 -12.80 1.93 -22.46
C LYS A 25 -12.27 3.19 -21.76
N PRO A 26 -12.87 3.69 -20.68
CA PRO A 26 -12.18 4.63 -19.83
C PRO A 26 -10.93 3.91 -19.36
N VAL A 27 -9.82 4.16 -20.06
CA VAL A 27 -8.50 3.76 -19.67
C VAL A 27 -8.42 4.40 -18.31
N ALA A 28 -8.45 3.58 -17.25
CA ALA A 28 -8.15 4.03 -15.92
C ALA A 28 -6.88 4.85 -16.10
N VAL A 29 -7.03 6.17 -15.99
CA VAL A 29 -5.92 7.10 -16.12
C VAL A 29 -5.09 6.72 -14.91
N LYS A 30 -4.16 5.79 -15.12
CA LYS A 30 -2.96 5.67 -14.32
C LYS A 30 -2.39 7.05 -14.45
N LYS A 31 -2.75 7.92 -13.49
CA LYS A 31 -2.07 9.19 -13.29
C LYS A 31 -0.62 8.75 -13.31
N LYS A 32 0.07 9.06 -14.41
CA LYS A 32 1.51 9.16 -14.40
C LYS A 32 1.73 10.27 -13.39
N GLN A 33 1.79 9.89 -12.12
CA GLN A 33 2.49 10.66 -11.12
C GLN A 33 3.83 10.88 -11.80
N ASN A 34 4.09 12.13 -12.19
CA ASN A 34 5.44 12.56 -12.45
C ASN A 34 6.25 11.95 -11.33
N LYS A 35 7.08 10.95 -11.64
CA LYS A 35 8.09 10.48 -10.70
C LYS A 35 9.05 11.64 -10.62
N ALA A 36 8.71 12.63 -9.78
CA ALA A 36 9.74 13.30 -9.02
C ALA A 36 10.61 12.17 -8.48
N GLU A 37 11.90 12.22 -8.78
CA GLU A 37 12.86 11.21 -8.33
C GLU A 37 12.54 10.94 -6.86
N ALA A 38 12.17 9.69 -6.58
CA ALA A 38 11.78 9.33 -5.24
C ALA A 38 13.02 9.54 -4.36
N PRO A 39 12.89 10.21 -3.20
CA PRO A 39 14.02 10.38 -2.30
C PRO A 39 14.69 9.02 -2.03
N GLU A 40 16.02 8.99 -1.94
CA GLU A 40 16.82 7.77 -1.77
C GLU A 40 16.30 6.88 -0.62
N ILE A 41 15.84 7.50 0.48
CA ILE A 41 15.23 6.81 1.62
C ILE A 41 13.98 5.99 1.24
N VAL A 42 13.19 6.44 0.28
CA VAL A 42 12.00 5.72 -0.21
C VAL A 42 12.41 4.49 -1.01
N GLU A 43 13.54 4.52 -1.69
CA GLU A 43 14.09 3.36 -2.40
C GLU A 43 14.66 2.33 -1.42
N LEU A 44 15.41 2.79 -0.42
CA LEU A 44 15.89 1.93 0.68
C LEU A 44 14.73 1.22 1.39
N LEU A 45 13.66 1.96 1.70
CA LEU A 45 12.45 1.40 2.27
C LEU A 45 11.76 0.41 1.33
N ARG A 46 11.73 0.65 0.02
CA ARG A 46 11.18 -0.33 -0.95
C ARG A 46 12.05 -1.57 -1.14
N GLY A 47 13.35 -1.47 -0.87
CA GLY A 47 14.29 -2.60 -0.88
C GLY A 47 14.34 -3.38 0.43
N TYR A 48 13.86 -2.81 1.55
CA TYR A 48 13.98 -3.43 2.86
C TYR A 48 13.16 -4.73 2.94
N ASP A 49 13.85 -5.86 3.05
CA ASP A 49 13.22 -7.18 3.11
C ASP A 49 12.66 -7.46 4.51
N ILE A 50 11.40 -7.88 4.54
CA ILE A 50 10.66 -8.24 5.75
C ILE A 50 10.19 -9.70 5.73
N SER A 51 10.58 -10.48 4.72
CA SER A 51 10.14 -11.87 4.50
C SER A 51 10.45 -12.79 5.70
N GLY A 52 11.56 -12.52 6.41
CA GLY A 52 11.97 -13.27 7.61
C GLY A 52 11.36 -12.77 8.93
N HIS A 53 10.60 -11.69 8.93
CA HIS A 53 10.05 -11.10 10.15
C HIS A 53 8.77 -11.81 10.59
N LYS A 54 8.93 -12.92 11.34
CA LYS A 54 7.82 -13.78 11.79
C LYS A 54 7.07 -13.26 13.02
N SER A 55 7.65 -12.31 13.76
CA SER A 55 7.02 -11.73 14.96
C SER A 55 6.24 -10.47 14.58
N MET A 56 4.92 -10.50 14.75
CA MET A 56 4.06 -9.35 14.47
C MET A 56 3.97 -8.46 15.69
N VAL A 57 4.34 -7.18 15.54
CA VAL A 57 4.26 -6.17 16.60
C VAL A 57 3.09 -5.24 16.32
N HIS A 58 2.09 -5.23 17.21
CA HIS A 58 1.00 -4.25 17.17
C HIS A 58 1.45 -2.95 17.84
N ALA A 59 1.81 -1.95 17.05
CA ALA A 59 2.11 -0.60 17.54
C ALA A 59 0.84 0.27 17.57
N ARG A 60 0.69 1.07 18.62
CA ARG A 60 -0.34 2.11 18.71
C ARG A 60 0.30 3.46 18.39
N PHE A 61 -0.30 4.20 17.47
CA PHE A 61 0.10 5.55 17.12
C PHE A 61 -1.02 6.52 17.50
N ASP A 62 -0.67 7.78 17.75
CA ASP A 62 -1.65 8.84 17.86
C ASP A 62 -2.35 9.08 16.50
N VAL A 63 -3.47 9.79 16.54
CA VAL A 63 -4.34 9.99 15.37
C VAL A 63 -3.61 10.72 14.24
N GLN A 64 -2.76 11.70 14.55
CA GLN A 64 -2.05 12.48 13.54
C GLN A 64 -0.98 11.64 12.86
N THR A 65 -0.19 10.90 13.65
CA THR A 65 0.83 9.99 13.12
C THR A 65 0.21 8.88 12.29
N ALA A 66 -0.92 8.29 12.72
CA ALA A 66 -1.62 7.27 11.94
C ALA A 66 -2.09 7.80 10.57
N GLN A 67 -2.62 9.02 10.51
CA GLN A 67 -3.00 9.67 9.25
C GLN A 67 -1.79 9.92 8.35
N MET A 68 -0.69 10.41 8.93
CA MET A 68 0.55 10.63 8.19
C MET A 68 1.10 9.33 7.59
N LEU A 69 1.11 8.23 8.36
CA LEU A 69 1.51 6.91 7.88
C LEU A 69 0.61 6.41 6.74
N HIS A 70 -0.69 6.68 6.83
CA HIS A 70 -1.64 6.33 5.78
C HIS A 70 -1.34 7.09 4.47
N TYR A 71 -1.18 8.41 4.54
CA TYR A 71 -0.84 9.22 3.36
C TYR A 71 0.54 8.88 2.80
N PHE A 72 1.52 8.60 3.66
CA PHE A 72 2.84 8.15 3.25
C PHE A 72 2.77 6.84 2.46
N LYS A 73 2.02 5.86 2.95
CA LYS A 73 1.78 4.59 2.25
C LYS A 73 1.14 4.83 0.88
N MET A 74 0.11 5.70 0.80
CA MET A 74 -0.57 6.02 -0.45
C MET A 74 0.33 6.77 -1.46
N ALA A 75 1.22 7.63 -0.98
CA ALA A 75 2.11 8.42 -1.82
C ALA A 75 3.31 7.63 -2.36
N THR A 76 3.87 6.72 -1.55
CA THR A 76 5.13 6.03 -1.87
C THR A 76 4.96 4.56 -2.25
N GLY A 77 3.83 3.96 -1.89
CA GLY A 77 3.59 2.51 -2.01
C GLY A 77 4.36 1.67 -0.99
N VAL A 78 5.03 2.30 -0.01
CA VAL A 78 5.76 1.60 1.06
C VAL A 78 4.78 1.15 2.14
N GLU A 79 4.86 -0.12 2.54
CA GLU A 79 4.06 -0.67 3.62
C GLU A 79 4.46 -0.08 4.99
N VAL A 80 3.46 0.24 5.82
CA VAL A 80 3.69 0.86 7.14
C VAL A 80 4.51 -0.05 8.06
N THR A 81 4.25 -1.36 8.01
CA THR A 81 5.02 -2.36 8.78
C THR A 81 6.51 -2.32 8.44
N ARG A 82 6.81 -2.10 7.16
CA ARG A 82 8.19 -2.00 6.68
C ARG A 82 8.87 -0.72 7.14
N LEU A 83 8.17 0.40 7.07
CA LEU A 83 8.65 1.67 7.61
C LEU A 83 8.97 1.53 9.10
N VAL A 84 8.05 0.95 9.88
CA VAL A 84 8.24 0.76 11.32
C VAL A 84 9.44 -0.14 11.61
N ALA A 85 9.57 -1.28 10.93
CA ALA A 85 10.70 -2.19 11.10
C ALA A 85 12.05 -1.51 10.80
N TYR A 86 12.11 -0.77 9.70
CA TYR A 86 13.29 0.00 9.31
C TYR A 86 13.63 1.07 10.36
N SER A 87 12.64 1.88 10.78
CA SER A 87 12.84 2.95 11.76
C SER A 87 13.34 2.44 13.09
N VAL A 88 12.78 1.32 13.60
CA VAL A 88 13.24 0.70 14.85
C VAL A 88 14.68 0.21 14.71
N ARG A 89 15.02 -0.45 13.58
CA ARG A 89 16.38 -0.90 13.34
C ARG A 89 17.37 0.26 13.31
N GLN A 90 17.02 1.32 12.59
CA GLN A 90 17.84 2.52 12.47
C GLN A 90 18.05 3.20 13.83
N LEU A 91 17.02 3.25 14.67
CA LEU A 91 17.12 3.81 16.02
C LEU A 91 18.17 3.06 16.87
N PHE A 92 18.15 1.73 16.85
CA PHE A 92 19.15 0.92 17.55
C PHE A 92 20.56 0.99 16.96
N ASP A 93 20.69 1.30 15.67
CA ASP A 93 21.98 1.46 15.01
C ASP A 93 22.57 2.85 15.27
N GLN A 94 21.74 3.89 15.42
CA GLN A 94 22.17 5.25 15.78
C GLN A 94 22.47 5.42 17.28
N HIS A 95 21.79 4.66 18.14
CA HIS A 95 21.90 4.76 19.60
C HIS A 95 22.40 3.45 20.22
N PRO A 96 23.72 3.18 20.18
CA PRO A 96 24.29 1.94 20.73
C PRO A 96 24.09 1.81 22.25
N GLU A 97 23.85 2.90 22.97
CA GLU A 97 23.51 2.90 24.40
C GLU A 97 22.30 2.01 24.70
N LEU A 98 21.31 1.96 23.82
CA LEU A 98 20.14 1.10 23.99
C LEU A 98 20.52 -0.38 23.95
N LYS A 99 21.47 -0.75 23.09
CA LYS A 99 22.00 -2.13 23.02
C LYS A 99 22.76 -2.51 24.28
N ILE A 100 23.46 -1.55 24.91
CA ILE A 100 24.18 -1.78 26.17
C ILE A 100 23.20 -2.05 27.31
N ILE A 101 22.14 -1.25 27.43
CA ILE A 101 21.09 -1.44 28.44
C ILE A 101 20.45 -2.83 28.30
N ILE A 102 20.12 -3.23 27.08
CA ILE A 102 19.55 -4.57 26.81
C ILE A 102 20.54 -5.67 27.21
N LYS A 103 21.82 -5.55 26.86
CA LYS A 103 22.86 -6.53 27.25
C LYS A 103 22.98 -6.67 28.76
N GLN A 104 22.99 -5.56 29.49
CA GLN A 104 23.06 -5.57 30.95
C GLN A 104 21.84 -6.28 31.56
N TYR A 105 20.64 -6.01 31.04
CA TYR A 105 19.42 -6.68 31.50
C TYR A 105 19.46 -8.20 31.25
N ILE A 106 19.92 -8.63 30.07
CA ILE A 106 20.05 -10.07 29.75
C ILE A 106 21.04 -10.74 30.72
N GLN A 107 22.19 -10.13 30.99
CA GLN A 107 23.18 -10.66 31.93
C GLN A 107 22.63 -10.81 33.36
N GLN A 108 21.73 -9.93 33.78
CA GLN A 108 21.06 -10.03 35.09
C GLN A 108 19.99 -11.13 35.14
N LEU A 109 19.44 -11.54 34.01
CA LEU A 109 18.43 -12.59 33.89
C LEU A 109 19.04 -14.00 33.84
N GLU A 110 20.29 -14.10 33.39
CA GLU A 110 21.08 -15.33 33.33
C GLU A 110 21.84 -15.64 34.64
N LEU A 111 21.77 -14.75 35.64
CA LEU A 111 22.27 -14.95 37.01
C LEU A 111 21.16 -15.46 37.94
#